data_AF-A0A520A403-F1
#
_entry.id   AF-A0A520A403-F1
#
_cell.length_a   1.000
_cell.length_b   1.000
_cell.length_c   1.000
_cell.angle_alpha   90.00
_cell.angle_beta   90.00
_cell.angle_gamma   90.00
#
_symmetry.space_group_name_H-M   'P 1'
#
loop_
_entity.id
_entity.type
_entity.pdbx_description
1 polymer ?
#
loop_
_entity_poly.entity_id
_entity_poly.type
_entity_poly.pdbx_seq_one_letter_code
_entity_poly.pdbx_strand_id
1 'polypeptide(L)'
;MCPANPKVGSGISVPPDFNHVVIYFLQQGLSEQKASDFFIACESSDWKSLAGKTFRSWKTQAAKYIWEQLEQDPYLRAQYFQAFKG
;
A
#
# COMPACT_ATOMS: atom_id res chain seq x y z
N MET A 1 -30.31 8.85 5.33
CA MET A 1 -29.50 7.75 4.75
C MET A 1 -28.49 8.39 3.82
N CYS A 2 -27.21 8.46 4.20
CA CYS A 2 -26.18 9.07 3.35
C CYS A 2 -25.82 8.08 2.22
N PRO A 3 -25.76 8.50 0.95
CA PRO A 3 -25.52 7.59 -0.16
C PRO A 3 -24.09 7.06 -0.10
N ALA A 4 -23.93 5.74 -0.10
CA ALA A 4 -22.64 5.08 -0.19
C ALA A 4 -21.95 5.51 -1.50
N ASN A 5 -20.78 6.14 -1.39
CA ASN A 5 -19.98 6.57 -2.53
C ASN A 5 -19.54 5.32 -3.32
N PRO A 6 -19.94 5.16 -4.60
CA PRO A 6 -19.74 3.91 -5.37
C PRO A 6 -18.27 3.59 -5.70
N LYS A 7 -17.31 4.39 -5.22
CA LYS A 7 -15.88 4.22 -5.47
C LYS A 7 -15.13 3.50 -4.34
N VAL A 8 -15.75 3.30 -3.18
CA VAL A 8 -15.14 2.63 -2.02
C VAL A 8 -14.85 1.17 -2.36
N GLY A 9 -13.59 0.74 -2.25
CA GLY A 9 -13.17 -0.65 -2.47
C GLY A 9 -12.63 -0.98 -3.88
N SER A 10 -12.70 -0.05 -4.85
CA SER A 10 -12.22 -0.28 -6.23
C SER A 10 -10.69 -0.27 -6.41
N GLY A 11 -9.92 0.01 -5.35
CA GLY A 11 -8.47 0.23 -5.47
C GLY A 11 -8.08 1.63 -5.98
N ILE A 12 -9.08 2.49 -6.24
CA ILE A 12 -8.93 3.86 -6.77
C ILE A 12 -9.38 4.91 -5.72
N SER A 13 -10.17 4.50 -4.71
CA SER A 13 -10.52 5.37 -3.59
C SER A 13 -9.28 5.67 -2.73
N VAL A 14 -9.02 6.95 -2.51
CA VAL A 14 -7.98 7.47 -1.63
C VAL A 14 -8.67 8.41 -0.63
N PRO A 15 -8.59 8.14 0.68
CA PRO A 15 -7.90 7.02 1.32
C PRO A 15 -8.62 5.66 1.10
N PRO A 16 -7.90 4.55 1.04
CA PRO A 16 -8.45 3.20 1.09
C PRO A 16 -8.89 2.80 2.50
N ASP A 17 -9.71 1.75 2.58
CA ASP A 17 -9.91 1.00 3.83
C ASP A 17 -8.61 0.31 4.24
N PHE A 18 -8.26 0.38 5.52
CA PHE A 18 -7.05 -0.24 6.05
C PHE A 18 -7.00 -1.76 5.78
N ASN A 19 -8.12 -2.47 5.88
CA ASN A 19 -8.18 -3.90 5.62
C ASN A 19 -7.81 -4.23 4.17
N HIS A 20 -8.18 -3.37 3.22
CA HIS A 20 -7.77 -3.56 1.82
C HIS A 20 -6.25 -3.42 1.66
N VAL A 21 -5.61 -2.53 2.43
CA VAL A 21 -4.15 -2.38 2.44
C VAL A 21 -3.50 -3.61 3.05
N VAL A 22 -3.99 -4.10 4.20
CA VAL A 22 -3.50 -5.34 4.82
C VAL A 22 -3.59 -6.52 3.86
N ILE A 23 -4.75 -6.76 3.25
CA ILE A 23 -4.95 -7.84 2.27
C ILE A 23 -3.96 -7.71 1.11
N TYR A 24 -3.75 -6.49 0.58
CA TYR A 24 -2.80 -6.27 -0.51
C TYR A 24 -1.37 -6.64 -0.12
N PHE A 25 -0.91 -6.21 1.05
CA PHE A 25 0.45 -6.52 1.53
C PHE A 25 0.63 -8.01 1.80
N LEU A 26 -0.37 -8.67 2.41
CA LEU A 26 -0.36 -10.13 2.62
C LEU A 26 -0.30 -10.90 1.29
N GLN A 27 -1.03 -10.44 0.26
CA GLN A 27 -0.96 -11.03 -1.08
C GLN A 27 0.41 -10.86 -1.75
N GLN A 28 1.16 -9.83 -1.36
CA GLN A 28 2.55 -9.63 -1.77
C GLN A 28 3.54 -10.34 -0.82
N GLY A 29 3.07 -11.09 0.17
CA GLY A 29 3.95 -11.81 1.08
C GLY A 29 4.57 -10.99 2.20
N LEU A 30 4.05 -9.79 2.43
CA LEU A 30 4.49 -8.90 3.49
C LEU A 30 3.56 -8.98 4.69
N SER A 31 4.09 -8.60 5.86
CA SER A 31 3.33 -8.63 7.11
C SER A 31 2.30 -7.49 7.19
N GLU A 32 1.29 -7.70 8.03
CA GLU A 32 0.34 -6.66 8.42
C GLU A 32 1.04 -5.43 9.03
N GLN A 33 2.15 -5.64 9.75
CA GLN A 33 2.97 -4.53 10.27
C GLN A 33 3.47 -3.62 9.14
N LYS A 34 3.98 -4.19 8.03
CA LYS A 34 4.41 -3.38 6.87
C LYS A 34 3.24 -2.65 6.20
N ALA A 35 2.06 -3.24 6.21
CA ALA A 35 0.84 -2.59 5.74
C ALA A 35 0.46 -1.39 6.63
N SER A 36 0.57 -1.55 7.96
CA SER A 36 0.36 -0.50 8.96
C SER A 36 1.36 0.65 8.78
N ASP A 37 2.65 0.33 8.67
CA ASP A 37 3.71 1.33 8.48
C ASP A 37 3.46 2.17 7.21
N PHE A 38 3.08 1.51 6.11
CA PHE A 38 2.70 2.18 4.88
C PHE A 38 1.46 3.08 5.05
N PHE A 39 0.42 2.59 5.71
CA PHE A 39 -0.83 3.33 5.89
C PHE A 39 -0.60 4.60 6.71
N ILE A 40 0.14 4.50 7.83
CA ILE A 40 0.49 5.64 8.69
C ILE A 40 1.34 6.66 7.92
N ALA A 41 2.32 6.19 7.14
CA ALA A 41 3.15 7.09 6.31
C ALA A 41 2.29 7.85 5.27
N CYS A 42 1.31 7.18 4.65
CA CYS A 42 0.39 7.82 3.72
C CYS A 42 -0.59 8.78 4.42
N GLU A 43 -1.06 8.43 5.60
CA GLU A 43 -1.98 9.25 6.39
C GLU A 43 -1.31 10.55 6.85
N SER A 44 -0.07 10.48 7.33
CA SER A 44 0.73 11.66 7.70
C SER A 44 1.04 12.61 6.53
N SER A 45 0.91 12.12 5.29
CA SER A 45 1.09 12.91 4.06
C SER A 45 -0.24 13.28 3.39
N ASP A 46 -1.37 13.17 4.10
CA ASP A 46 -2.73 13.44 3.58
C ASP A 46 -3.08 12.62 2.33
N TRP A 47 -2.42 11.47 2.14
CA TRP A 47 -2.50 10.69 0.90
C TRP A 47 -2.20 11.52 -0.36
N LYS A 48 -1.25 12.45 -0.25
CA LYS A 48 -0.73 13.28 -1.34
C LYS A 48 0.73 12.92 -1.60
N SER A 49 1.12 12.99 -2.86
CA SER A 49 2.55 12.98 -3.21
C SER A 49 3.24 14.24 -2.72
N LEU A 50 4.57 14.20 -2.57
CA LEU A 50 5.41 15.36 -2.21
C LEU A 50 5.22 16.56 -3.15
N ALA A 51 4.78 16.33 -4.39
CA ALA A 51 4.45 17.37 -5.37
C ALA A 51 3.01 17.92 -5.23
N GLY A 52 2.28 17.55 -4.16
CA GLY A 52 0.91 17.97 -3.89
C GLY A 52 -0.18 17.29 -4.74
N LYS A 53 0.18 16.34 -5.61
CA LYS A 53 -0.79 15.60 -6.43
C LYS A 53 -1.39 14.44 -5.63
N THR A 54 -2.71 14.31 -5.63
CA THR A 54 -3.44 13.17 -5.08
C THR A 54 -2.99 11.88 -5.76
N PHE A 55 -2.77 10.81 -4.99
CA PHE A 55 -2.43 9.51 -5.57
C PHE A 55 -3.55 9.04 -6.52
N ARG A 56 -3.19 8.65 -7.75
CA ARG A 56 -4.15 8.06 -8.70
C ARG A 56 -4.68 6.70 -8.22
N SER A 57 -3.85 5.95 -7.52
CA SER A 57 -4.20 4.68 -6.88
C SER A 57 -3.24 4.42 -5.73
N TRP A 58 -3.78 4.09 -4.57
CA TRP A 58 -3.00 3.69 -3.41
C TRP A 58 -2.22 2.39 -3.66
N LYS A 59 -2.68 1.50 -4.56
CA LYS A 59 -1.97 0.27 -4.91
C LYS A 59 -0.68 0.55 -5.66
N THR A 60 -0.67 1.55 -6.55
CA THR A 60 0.56 1.98 -7.24
C THR A 60 1.56 2.53 -6.23
N GLN A 61 1.09 3.32 -5.28
CA GLN A 61 1.94 3.86 -4.22
C GLN A 61 2.45 2.76 -3.27
N ALA A 62 1.60 1.79 -2.92
CA ALA A 62 1.97 0.61 -2.14
C ALA A 62 3.03 -0.24 -2.87
N ALA A 63 2.84 -0.51 -4.16
CA ALA A 63 3.82 -1.24 -4.97
C ALA A 63 5.19 -0.53 -4.98
N LYS A 64 5.21 0.81 -5.13
CA LYS A 64 6.43 1.61 -5.05
C LYS A 64 7.09 1.50 -3.68
N TYR A 65 6.31 1.64 -2.61
CA TYR A 65 6.79 1.51 -1.24
C TYR A 65 7.40 0.13 -0.99
N ILE A 66 6.74 -0.94 -1.44
CA ILE A 66 7.25 -2.30 -1.33
C ILE A 66 8.61 -2.42 -2.02
N TRP A 67 8.73 -1.94 -3.26
CA TRP A 67 10.00 -1.95 -3.98
C TRP A 67 11.11 -1.19 -3.23
N GLU A 68 10.81 -0.01 -2.69
CA GLU A 68 11.76 0.78 -1.89
C GLU A 68 12.20 0.00 -0.64
N GLN A 69 11.29 -0.70 0.05
CA GLN A 69 11.64 -1.56 1.18
C GLN A 69 12.54 -2.73 0.76
N LEU A 70 12.27 -3.36 -0.40
CA LEU A 70 13.10 -4.46 -0.93
C LEU A 70 14.47 -3.99 -1.43
N GLU A 71 14.66 -2.71 -1.75
CA GLU A 71 15.97 -2.14 -2.09
C GLU A 71 16.80 -1.86 -0.83
N GLN A 72 16.15 -1.40 0.24
CA GLN A 72 16.83 -1.07 1.50
C GLN A 72 17.12 -2.29 2.38
N ASP A 73 16.34 -3.36 2.24
CA ASP A 73 16.47 -4.58 3.03
C ASP A 73 16.74 -5.81 2.13
N PRO A 74 18.03 -6.21 1.95
CA PRO A 74 18.40 -7.38 1.16
C PRO A 74 17.83 -8.71 1.67
N TYR A 75 17.53 -8.80 2.98
CA TYR A 75 16.96 -10.02 3.57
C TYR A 75 15.48 -10.13 3.21
N LEU A 76 14.73 -9.04 3.37
CA LEU A 76 13.33 -8.96 2.92
C LEU A 76 13.23 -9.22 1.42
N ARG A 77 14.20 -8.70 0.64
CA ARG A 77 14.31 -8.98 -0.80
C ARG A 77 14.43 -10.47 -1.08
N ALA A 78 15.39 -11.15 -0.45
CA ALA A 78 15.60 -12.59 -0.65
C ALA A 78 14.34 -13.40 -0.32
N GLN A 79 13.69 -13.11 0.81
CA GLN A 79 12.45 -13.77 1.23
C GLN A 79 11.30 -13.55 0.24
N TYR A 80 11.11 -12.31 -0.20
CA TYR A 80 10.05 -11.94 -1.15
C TYR A 80 10.18 -12.70 -2.47
N PHE A 81 11.39 -12.77 -3.03
CA PHE A 81 11.62 -13.46 -4.30
C PHE A 81 11.48 -14.98 -4.19
N GLN A 82 11.90 -15.58 -3.08
CA GLN A 82 11.75 -17.02 -2.85
C GLN A 82 10.29 -17.44 -2.68
N ALA A 83 9.47 -16.63 -2.01
CA ALA A 83 8.12 -17.03 -1.63
C ALA A 83 7.03 -16.60 -2.63
N PHE A 84 7.25 -15.57 -3.46
CA PHE A 84 6.17 -14.96 -4.27
C PHE A 84 6.54 -14.63 -5.73
N LYS A 85 7.80 -14.81 -6.15
CA LYS A 85 8.28 -14.46 -7.49
C LYS A 85 9.20 -15.53 -8.12
N GLY A 86 9.10 -16.78 -7.63
CA GLY A 86 9.77 -17.96 -8.18
C GLY A 86 9.08 -18.50 -9.43
#